data_AF-A0A1U7PTZ5-F1
#
_entry.id   AF-A0A1U7PTZ5-F1
#
_cell.length_a   1.000
_cell.length_b   1.000
_cell.length_c   1.000
_cell.angle_alpha   90.00
_cell.angle_beta   90.00
_cell.angle_gamma   90.00
#
_symmetry.space_group_name_H-M   'P 1'
#
loop_
_entity.id
_entity.type
_entity.pdbx_description
1 polymer ?
#
loop_
_entity_poly.entity_id
_entity_poly.type
_entity_poly.pdbx_seq_one_letter_code
_entity_poly.pdbx_strand_id
1 'polypeptide(L)'
;MKPYKNKINRIRSFALALIFIGFVIMYFGIFFKKYPVVMVIFMLLGLLSIVASTIVYFWIGMLSTKAVQVVCPNCGKPTKVLGRVDMCGHCREPLTLDPELEGKEFDESYNRNRPAREGK
;
A
#
# COMPACT_ATOMS: atom_id res chain seq x y z
N MET A 1 -3.35 -15.70 17.59
CA MET A 1 -2.88 -15.07 16.33
C MET A 1 -3.53 -13.70 16.19
N LYS A 2 -2.82 -12.59 16.43
CA LYS A 2 -3.41 -11.24 16.19
C LYS A 2 -3.65 -11.08 14.68
N PRO A 3 -4.78 -10.51 14.24
CA PRO A 3 -5.06 -10.31 12.82
C PRO A 3 -4.03 -9.33 12.24
N TYR A 4 -3.09 -9.87 11.46
CA TYR A 4 -2.07 -9.11 10.73
C TYR A 4 -2.75 -8.21 9.70
N LYS A 5 -2.72 -6.89 9.95
CA LYS A 5 -3.21 -5.88 9.01
C LYS A 5 -2.00 -5.23 8.36
N ASN A 6 -1.55 -5.80 7.24
CA ASN A 6 -0.45 -5.23 6.47
C ASN A 6 -0.76 -3.77 6.10
N LYS A 7 0.06 -2.85 6.60
CA LYS A 7 -0.13 -1.39 6.43
C LYS A 7 -0.22 -1.03 4.95
N ILE A 8 0.50 -1.75 4.09
CA ILE A 8 0.51 -1.61 2.64
C ILE A 8 -0.87 -1.88 2.03
N ASN A 9 -1.56 -2.92 2.50
CA ASN A 9 -2.87 -3.29 1.96
C ASN A 9 -3.94 -2.24 2.33
N ARG A 10 -3.81 -1.59 3.49
CA ARG A 10 -4.68 -0.49 3.90
C ARG A 10 -4.51 0.75 3.02
N ILE A 11 -3.27 1.09 2.64
CA ILE A 11 -3.00 2.25 1.79
C ILE A 11 -3.54 2.01 0.37
N ARG A 12 -3.44 0.78 -0.16
CA ARG A 12 -4.07 0.42 -1.45
C ARG A 12 -5.58 0.66 -1.45
N SER A 13 -6.28 0.19 -0.43
CA SER A 13 -7.72 0.40 -0.29
C SER A 13 -8.07 1.89 -0.14
N PHE A 14 -7.23 2.67 0.55
CA PHE A 14 -7.42 4.11 0.69
C PHE A 14 -7.26 4.87 -0.65
N ALA A 15 -6.24 4.52 -1.44
CA ALA A 15 -6.04 5.11 -2.77
C ALA A 15 -7.22 4.84 -3.71
N LEU A 16 -7.75 3.61 -3.69
CA LEU A 16 -8.95 3.24 -4.44
C LEU A 16 -10.18 4.03 -3.99
N ALA A 17 -10.38 4.23 -2.68
CA ALA A 17 -11.49 5.02 -2.15
C ALA A 17 -11.44 6.49 -2.61
N LEU A 18 -10.25 7.08 -2.71
CA LEU A 18 -10.07 8.47 -3.18
C LEU A 18 -10.57 8.68 -4.62
N ILE A 19 -10.46 7.66 -5.48
CA ILE A 19 -10.98 7.70 -6.86
C ILE A 19 -12.51 7.81 -6.83
N PHE A 20 -13.18 7.01 -6.01
CA PHE A 20 -14.64 7.07 -5.87
C PHE A 20 -15.10 8.45 -5.36
N ILE A 21 -14.38 9.02 -4.40
CA ILE A 21 -14.65 10.37 -3.91
C ILE A 21 -14.51 11.39 -5.06
N GLY A 22 -13.47 11.28 -5.88
CA GLY A 22 -13.27 12.13 -7.06
C GLY A 22 -14.45 12.07 -8.03
N PHE A 23 -14.96 10.87 -8.34
CA PHE A 23 -16.13 10.71 -9.21
C PHE A 23 -17.40 11.30 -8.61
N VAL A 24 -17.63 11.15 -7.30
CA VAL A 24 -18.78 11.73 -6.61
C VAL A 24 -18.73 13.25 -6.68
N ILE A 25 -17.56 13.86 -6.45
CA ILE A 25 -17.34 15.31 -6.55
C ILE A 25 -17.63 15.80 -7.98
N MET A 26 -17.15 15.09 -9.00
CA MET A 26 -17.42 15.43 -10.41
C MET A 26 -18.91 15.36 -10.72
N TYR A 27 -19.59 14.31 -10.27
CA TYR A 27 -21.04 14.14 -10.49
C TYR A 27 -21.86 15.24 -9.80
N PHE A 28 -21.48 15.65 -8.59
CA PHE A 28 -22.09 16.79 -7.91
C PHE A 28 -21.89 18.09 -8.67
N GLY A 29 -20.72 18.32 -9.27
CA GLY A 29 -20.45 19.49 -10.10
C GLY A 29 -21.40 19.62 -11.30
N ILE A 30 -21.85 18.50 -11.86
CA ILE A 30 -22.82 18.45 -12.97
C ILE A 30 -24.21 18.92 -12.53
N PHE A 31 -24.55 18.93 -11.24
CA PHE A 31 -25.83 19.47 -10.77
C PHE A 31 -25.89 21.00 -10.88
N PHE A 32 -24.74 21.66 -10.86
CA PHE A 32 -24.62 23.13 -10.92
C PHE A 32 -24.39 23.67 -12.34
N LYS A 33 -24.94 23.03 -13.39
CA LYS A 33 -24.76 23.47 -14.80
C LYS A 33 -25.15 24.92 -15.05
N LYS A 34 -26.04 25.48 -14.23
CA LYS A 34 -26.49 26.87 -14.33
C LYS A 34 -25.38 27.89 -14.01
N TYR A 35 -24.36 27.48 -13.26
CA TYR A 35 -23.23 28.31 -12.86
C TYR A 35 -21.92 27.70 -13.38
N PRO A 36 -21.45 28.10 -14.58
CA PRO A 36 -20.30 27.47 -15.23
C PRO A 36 -19.02 27.54 -14.41
N VAL A 37 -18.82 28.62 -13.64
CA VAL A 37 -17.65 28.77 -12.75
C VAL A 37 -17.61 27.69 -11.67
N VAL A 38 -18.75 27.43 -11.03
CA VAL A 38 -18.84 26.41 -9.97
C VAL A 38 -18.62 25.02 -10.55
N MET A 39 -19.21 24.73 -11.71
CA MET A 39 -19.02 23.46 -12.41
C MET A 39 -17.54 23.17 -12.70
N VAL A 40 -16.79 24.16 -13.22
CA VAL A 40 -15.38 23.99 -13.57
C VAL A 40 -14.51 23.74 -12.34
N ILE A 41 -14.77 24.43 -11.22
CA ILE A 41 -14.03 24.22 -9.96
C ILE A 41 -14.23 22.78 -9.46
N PHE A 42 -15.46 22.27 -9.44
CA PHE A 42 -15.74 20.89 -9.02
C PHE A 42 -15.12 19.84 -9.97
N MET A 43 -15.11 20.09 -11.28
CA MET A 43 -14.41 19.24 -12.24
C MET A 43 -12.90 19.21 -12.02
N LEU A 44 -12.27 20.36 -11.81
CA LEU A 44 -10.83 20.46 -11.52
C LEU A 44 -10.48 19.78 -10.20
N LEU A 45 -11.30 19.95 -9.17
CA LEU A 45 -11.10 19.31 -7.87
C LEU A 45 -11.21 17.77 -7.97
N GLY A 46 -12.19 17.29 -8.75
CA GLY A 46 -12.36 15.86 -9.02
C GLY A 46 -11.16 15.28 -9.78
N LEU A 47 -10.69 15.99 -10.82
CA LEU A 47 -9.50 15.60 -11.56
C LEU A 47 -8.25 15.56 -10.66
N LEU A 48 -8.05 16.59 -9.83
CA LEU A 48 -6.96 16.64 -8.85
C LEU A 48 -7.01 15.45 -7.89
N SER A 49 -8.20 15.05 -7.43
CA SER A 49 -8.35 13.87 -6.55
C SER A 49 -7.94 12.57 -7.24
N ILE A 50 -8.28 12.40 -8.53
CA ILE A 50 -7.89 11.20 -9.30
C ILE A 50 -6.38 11.20 -9.56
N VAL A 51 -5.79 12.34 -9.90
CA VAL A 51 -4.34 12.47 -10.08
C VAL A 51 -3.61 12.16 -8.78
N ALA A 52 -4.06 12.73 -7.65
CA ALA A 52 -3.49 12.47 -6.34
C ALA A 52 -3.58 10.98 -5.96
N SER A 53 -4.70 10.31 -6.25
CA SER A 53 -4.85 8.86 -6.06
C SER A 53 -3.80 8.08 -6.85
N THR A 54 -3.60 8.46 -8.12
CA THR A 54 -2.65 7.79 -9.02
C THR A 54 -1.22 7.91 -8.50
N ILE A 55 -0.83 9.08 -7.97
CA ILE A 55 0.49 9.31 -7.37
C ILE A 55 0.69 8.41 -6.15
N VAL A 56 -0.29 8.36 -5.24
CA VAL A 56 -0.23 7.51 -4.04
C VAL A 56 -0.13 6.04 -4.45
N TYR A 57 -0.94 5.60 -5.42
CA TYR A 57 -0.90 4.24 -5.94
C TYR A 57 0.45 3.90 -6.58
N PHE A 58 0.99 4.84 -7.37
CA PHE A 58 2.29 4.69 -8.03
C PHE A 58 3.43 4.55 -7.02
N TRP A 59 3.45 5.37 -5.95
CA TRP A 59 4.43 5.24 -4.87
C TRP A 59 4.38 3.87 -4.19
N ILE A 60 3.18 3.33 -3.94
CA ILE A 60 3.02 1.98 -3.37
C ILE A 60 3.46 0.90 -4.36
N GLY A 61 3.17 1.10 -5.65
CA GLY A 61 3.64 0.22 -6.73
C GLY A 61 5.16 0.14 -6.76
N MET A 62 5.83 1.29 -6.66
CA MET A 62 7.29 1.39 -6.56
C MET A 62 7.84 0.69 -5.31
N LEU A 63 7.18 0.81 -4.15
CA LEU A 63 7.53 0.03 -2.96
C LEU A 63 7.40 -1.49 -3.19
N SER A 64 6.37 -1.92 -3.92
CA SER A 64 6.11 -3.33 -4.18
C SER A 64 7.09 -3.99 -5.17
N THR A 65 7.77 -3.22 -6.02
CA THR A 65 8.76 -3.75 -6.98
C THR A 65 10.15 -3.91 -6.37
N LYS A 66 10.44 -3.23 -5.24
CA LYS A 66 11.72 -3.31 -4.52
C LYS A 66 11.83 -4.52 -3.58
N ALA A 67 10.75 -5.26 -3.36
CA ALA A 67 10.72 -6.40 -2.45
C ALA A 67 11.50 -7.60 -3.01
N VAL A 68 12.36 -8.19 -2.17
CA VAL A 68 13.15 -9.39 -2.52
C VAL A 68 12.22 -10.60 -2.60
N GLN A 69 12.38 -11.40 -3.65
CA GLN A 69 11.65 -12.65 -3.83
C GLN A 69 12.40 -13.78 -3.15
N VAL A 70 11.78 -14.45 -2.19
CA VAL A 70 12.33 -15.65 -1.54
C VAL A 70 11.31 -16.77 -1.60
N VAL A 71 11.79 -18.02 -1.61
CA VAL A 71 10.92 -19.19 -1.59
C VAL A 71 10.61 -19.51 -0.13
N CYS A 72 9.32 -19.60 0.20
CA CYS A 72 8.90 -19.95 1.55
C CYS A 72 9.28 -21.41 1.87
N PRO A 73 9.96 -21.69 2.99
CA PRO A 73 10.39 -23.05 3.34
C PRO A 73 9.21 -23.98 3.70
N ASN A 74 8.07 -23.43 4.14
CA ASN A 74 6.89 -24.22 4.49
C ASN A 74 6.04 -24.59 3.26
N CYS A 75 5.76 -23.62 2.38
CA CYS A 75 4.84 -23.84 1.26
C CYS A 75 5.50 -23.98 -0.12
N GLY A 76 6.82 -23.78 -0.23
CA GLY A 76 7.58 -23.88 -1.49
C GLY A 76 7.22 -22.83 -2.55
N LYS A 77 6.35 -21.87 -2.23
CA LYS A 77 5.90 -20.83 -3.15
C LYS A 77 6.80 -19.59 -3.07
N PRO A 78 7.05 -18.90 -4.20
CA PRO A 78 7.76 -17.63 -4.19
C PRO A 78 6.91 -16.59 -3.47
N THR A 79 7.48 -15.96 -2.43
CA THR A 79 6.86 -14.87 -1.68
C THR A 79 7.77 -13.65 -1.72
N LYS A 80 7.16 -12.47 -1.90
CA LYS A 80 7.87 -11.20 -1.78
C LYS A 80 7.85 -10.76 -0.33
N VAL A 81 9.02 -10.43 0.21
CA VAL A 81 9.16 -9.96 1.58
C VAL A 81 9.46 -8.46 1.52
N LEU A 82 8.58 -7.64 2.12
CA LEU A 82 8.67 -6.18 2.06
C LEU A 82 9.50 -5.57 3.20
N GLY A 83 9.62 -6.28 4.33
CA GLY A 83 10.36 -5.84 5.52
C GLY A 83 11.40 -6.88 5.98
N ARG A 84 11.92 -6.73 7.20
CA ARG A 84 12.79 -7.77 7.81
C ARG A 84 11.99 -8.95 8.33
N VAL A 85 10.80 -8.65 8.82
CA VAL A 85 9.83 -9.60 9.34
C VAL A 85 8.53 -9.38 8.56
N ASP A 86 8.05 -10.37 7.82
CA ASP A 86 6.79 -10.31 7.07
C ASP A 86 6.09 -11.67 7.14
N MET A 87 4.79 -11.69 6.87
CA MET A 87 4.06 -12.94 6.75
C MET A 87 4.09 -13.42 5.30
N CYS A 88 4.28 -14.72 5.09
CA CYS A 88 4.12 -15.30 3.76
C CYS A 88 2.72 -14.98 3.21
N GLY A 89 2.63 -14.45 1.99
CA GLY A 89 1.35 -14.09 1.37
C GLY A 89 0.41 -15.27 1.10
N HIS A 90 0.92 -16.51 1.14
CA HIS A 90 0.16 -17.74 0.87
C HIS A 90 -0.23 -18.50 2.14
N CYS A 91 0.75 -18.92 2.94
CA CYS A 91 0.51 -19.71 4.15
C CYS A 91 0.42 -18.87 5.43
N ARG A 92 0.73 -17.56 5.38
CA ARG A 92 0.80 -16.64 6.53
C ARG A 92 1.77 -17.09 7.63
N GLU A 93 2.73 -17.93 7.29
CA GLU A 93 3.85 -18.26 8.15
C GLU A 93 4.69 -17.00 8.42
N PRO A 94 5.11 -16.73 9.66
CA PRO A 94 6.06 -15.67 9.94
C PRO A 94 7.40 -15.98 9.27
N LEU A 95 7.87 -15.09 8.42
CA LEU A 95 9.14 -15.21 7.71
C LEU A 95 10.04 -14.05 8.10
N THR A 96 11.28 -14.37 8.49
CA THR A 96 12.34 -13.40 8.74
C THR A 96 13.46 -13.61 7.73
N LEU A 97 14.05 -12.51 7.27
CA LEU A 97 15.27 -12.51 6.44
C LEU A 97 16.54 -12.28 7.29
N ASP A 98 16.37 -11.90 8.56
CA ASP A 98 17.46 -11.47 9.42
C ASP A 98 17.86 -12.60 10.39
N PRO A 99 19.11 -13.10 10.35
CA PRO A 99 19.61 -14.14 11.25
C PRO A 99 19.53 -13.76 12.73
N GLU A 100 19.57 -12.47 13.07
CA GLU A 100 19.48 -11.96 14.45
C GLU A 100 18.08 -12.14 15.09
N LEU A 101 17.09 -12.50 14.27
CA LEU A 101 15.68 -12.65 14.63
C LEU A 101 15.20 -14.11 14.61
N GLU A 102 16.08 -15.07 14.31
CA GLU A 102 15.76 -16.50 14.41
C GLU A 102 15.48 -16.89 15.88
N GLY A 103 14.30 -17.47 16.12
CA GLY A 103 13.86 -17.92 17.45
C GLY A 103 13.16 -16.86 18.32
N LYS A 104 12.99 -15.62 17.83
CA LYS A 104 12.15 -14.60 18.49
C LYS A 104 10.70 -14.71 18.01
N GLU A 105 9.75 -14.38 18.88
CA GLU A 105 8.34 -14.30 18.47
C GLU A 105 8.15 -13.21 17.40
N PHE A 106 7.24 -13.45 16.46
CA PHE A 106 6.93 -12.51 15.39
C PHE A 106 6.42 -11.17 15.95
N ASP A 107 7.16 -10.09 15.70
CA ASP A 107 6.74 -8.73 16.02
C ASP A 107 6.97 -7.78 14.83
N GLU A 108 5.93 -7.05 14.45
CA GLU A 108 6.01 -6.00 13.42
C GLU A 108 6.90 -4.83 13.87
N SER A 109 7.13 -4.68 15.18
CA SER A 109 7.98 -3.64 15.75
C SER A 109 9.43 -3.74 15.26
N TYR A 110 9.89 -4.93 14.86
CA TYR A 110 11.22 -5.13 14.26
C TYR A 110 11.39 -4.45 12.90
N ASN A 111 10.29 -4.08 12.22
CA ASN A 111 10.34 -3.27 11.00
C ASN A 111 10.45 -1.76 11.30
N ARG A 112 10.34 -1.33 12.56
CA ARG A 112 10.40 0.08 12.96
C ARG A 112 11.81 0.40 13.47
N ASN A 113 12.46 1.36 12.81
CA ASN A 113 13.72 2.00 13.22
C ASN A 113 15.05 1.27 12.96
N ARG A 114 15.30 0.87 11.72
CA ARG A 114 16.66 0.97 11.16
C ARG A 114 16.55 1.36 9.69
N PRO A 115 17.27 2.40 9.20
CA PRO A 115 17.33 2.64 7.77
C PRO A 115 17.84 1.35 7.13
N ALA A 116 17.10 0.86 6.13
CA ALA A 116 17.56 -0.22 5.29
C ALA A 116 18.95 0.18 4.78
N ARG A 117 20.00 -0.46 5.30
CA ARG A 117 21.29 -0.36 4.64
C ARG A 117 21.08 -0.99 3.28
N GLU A 118 21.12 -0.16 2.25
CA GLU A 118 21.50 -0.56 0.90
C GLU A 118 22.73 -1.46 1.04
N GLY A 119 22.50 -2.76 0.88
CA GLY A 119 23.56 -3.75 0.77
C GLY A 119 24.26 -3.52 -0.55
N LYS A 120 25.53 -3.11 -0.44
CA LYS A 120 26.54 -3.26 -1.48
C LYS A 120 26.91 -4.73 -1.62
#